data_AF-A0AA88C7B5-F1
#
_entry.id   AF-A0AA88C7B5-F1
#
_cell.length_a   1.000
_cell.length_b   1.000
_cell.length_c   1.000
_cell.angle_alpha   90.00
_cell.angle_beta   90.00
_cell.angle_gamma   90.00
#
_symmetry.space_group_name_H-M   'P 1'
#
loop_
_entity.id
_entity.type
_entity.pdbx_description
1 polymer ?
#
loop_
_entity_poly.entity_id
_entity_poly.type
_entity_poly.pdbx_seq_one_letter_code
_entity_poly.pdbx_strand_id
1 'polypeptide(L)'
;MKEQSNDKNLMTIDTFDGTGVKPAHWDLDAVVAALRVSREATHNIRHQRRIRELPSREALTTIVNGLFAVLFPTHYGRPNLTDESIDYFVGDTLNTTLNRLTEQVRRGLQFAEGVDAAETTEDALTRQAHEITRQFAASLPHIRALLVSDVQAAYAGDPAATSIAEIMLCYPGTIAILHYRLAHRLHQLGSPFIARMMCDISHSLTGIDIHPAAQIGASFFIDHGTGVVIGETAILGERVRLYQHVTLGAKRFPADASGMLIKGTPRHPIVEDDVVIYAGATILGRITIGAGSTIGGNVWLTQSVPPNSSVSQAQMRSD
;
A
#
# COMPACT_ATOMS: atom_id res chain seq x y z
N MET A 1 44.45 53.83 -32.17
CA MET A 1 44.95 53.94 -30.77
C MET A 1 43.79 54.43 -29.92
N LYS A 2 43.40 53.89 -28.77
CA LYS A 2 43.86 52.77 -27.93
C LYS A 2 42.67 52.37 -27.03
N GLU A 3 42.65 51.11 -26.59
CA GLU A 3 41.71 50.50 -25.63
C GLU A 3 41.71 51.13 -24.23
N GLN A 4 40.61 50.95 -23.49
CA GLN A 4 40.53 50.39 -22.12
C GLN A 4 39.04 50.24 -21.75
N SER A 5 38.46 49.04 -21.64
CA SER A 5 38.54 48.07 -20.52
C SER A 5 38.04 48.62 -19.19
N ASN A 6 36.82 48.24 -18.78
CA ASN A 6 36.68 47.57 -17.48
C ASN A 6 35.45 46.64 -17.44
N ASP A 7 35.75 45.45 -16.93
CA ASP A 7 34.97 44.22 -16.89
C ASP A 7 34.44 43.98 -15.46
N LYS A 8 33.65 42.90 -15.31
CA LYS A 8 33.16 42.21 -14.07
C LYS A 8 31.74 42.61 -13.64
N ASN A 9 30.79 41.70 -13.40
CA ASN A 9 30.89 40.25 -13.19
C ASN A 9 29.47 39.66 -13.39
N LEU A 10 29.17 39.08 -14.56
CA LEU A 10 28.00 38.19 -14.67
C LEU A 10 28.50 36.80 -14.31
N MET A 11 27.94 36.23 -13.24
CA MET A 11 28.17 34.84 -12.83
C MET A 11 27.97 33.92 -14.02
N THR A 12 29.08 33.46 -14.59
CA THR A 12 29.10 32.36 -15.53
C THR A 12 28.87 31.11 -14.68
N ILE A 13 27.68 30.51 -14.84
CA ILE A 13 27.42 29.19 -14.31
C ILE A 13 28.34 28.26 -15.09
N ASP A 14 29.35 27.75 -14.40
CA ASP A 14 30.29 26.78 -14.94
C ASP A 14 29.53 25.47 -15.16
N THR A 15 29.07 25.24 -16.39
CA THR A 15 28.50 23.96 -16.79
C THR A 15 29.66 23.01 -17.05
N PHE A 16 29.99 22.22 -16.03
CA PHE A 16 30.59 20.88 -16.18
C PHE A 16 29.92 20.21 -17.40
N ASP A 17 30.62 19.83 -18.46
CA ASP A 17 31.51 18.69 -18.46
C ASP A 17 32.49 18.69 -19.66
N GLY A 18 33.77 18.46 -19.39
CA GLY A 18 34.81 18.22 -20.40
C GLY A 18 34.72 16.84 -21.08
N THR A 19 33.52 16.34 -21.35
CA THR A 19 33.34 15.14 -22.19
C THR A 19 33.26 15.60 -23.64
N GLY A 20 34.14 15.11 -24.51
CA GLY A 20 34.26 15.55 -25.91
C GLY A 20 33.07 15.18 -26.82
N VAL A 21 31.87 15.02 -26.27
CA VAL A 21 30.65 14.71 -27.02
C VAL A 21 30.02 16.02 -27.49
N LYS A 22 30.08 16.30 -28.80
CA LYS A 22 29.36 17.44 -29.39
C LYS A 22 27.86 17.30 -29.10
N PRO A 23 27.14 18.39 -28.77
CA PRO A 23 25.71 18.33 -28.56
C PRO A 23 25.03 17.81 -29.83
N ALA A 24 24.37 16.65 -29.71
CA ALA A 24 23.63 16.06 -30.80
C ALA A 24 22.37 16.88 -31.09
N HIS A 25 22.01 17.00 -32.37
CA HIS A 25 20.77 17.65 -32.78
C HIS A 25 19.65 16.60 -32.77
N TRP A 26 18.88 16.56 -31.69
CA TRP A 26 17.88 15.52 -31.41
C TRP A 26 16.51 15.71 -32.09
N ASP A 27 16.35 16.77 -32.91
CA ASP A 27 15.07 17.13 -33.53
C ASP A 27 13.88 17.17 -32.54
N LEU A 28 14.11 17.82 -31.39
CA LEU A 28 13.16 17.82 -30.28
C LEU A 28 11.80 18.43 -30.68
N ASP A 29 11.78 19.39 -31.59
CA ASP A 29 10.55 20.06 -32.01
C ASP A 29 9.58 19.10 -32.71
N ALA A 30 10.08 18.29 -33.65
CA ALA A 30 9.27 17.28 -34.32
C ALA A 30 8.75 16.22 -33.33
N VAL A 31 9.62 15.75 -32.42
CA VAL A 31 9.24 14.78 -31.38
C VAL A 31 8.17 15.35 -30.44
N VAL A 32 8.35 16.57 -29.95
CA VAL A 32 7.39 17.24 -29.04
C VAL A 32 6.05 17.46 -29.72
N ALA A 33 6.04 17.80 -31.02
CA ALA A 33 4.82 17.95 -31.81
C ALA A 33 4.09 16.61 -31.98
N ALA A 34 4.80 15.54 -32.35
CA ALA A 34 4.21 14.20 -32.47
C ALA A 34 3.65 13.69 -31.13
N LEU A 35 4.39 13.91 -30.03
CA LEU A 35 3.91 13.59 -28.68
C LEU A 35 2.68 14.43 -28.28
N ARG A 36 2.52 15.65 -28.83
CA ARG A 36 1.32 16.47 -28.60
C ARG A 36 0.10 15.88 -29.26
N VAL A 37 0.24 15.47 -30.52
CA VAL A 37 -0.83 14.77 -31.23
C VAL A 37 -1.21 13.48 -30.49
N SER A 38 -0.20 12.73 -30.03
CA SER A 38 -0.43 11.52 -29.25
C SER A 38 -1.23 11.77 -27.97
N ARG A 39 -0.80 12.71 -27.12
CA ARG A 39 -1.41 12.95 -25.80
C ARG A 39 -2.78 13.63 -25.86
N GLU A 40 -3.03 14.47 -26.87
CA GLU A 40 -4.27 15.25 -26.95
C GLU A 40 -5.33 14.61 -27.86
N ALA A 41 -4.92 13.90 -28.93
CA ALA A 41 -5.84 13.43 -29.97
C ALA A 41 -5.91 11.90 -30.09
N THR A 42 -4.78 11.21 -30.31
CA THR A 42 -4.84 9.79 -30.74
C THR A 42 -4.81 8.78 -29.60
N HIS A 43 -4.14 9.10 -28.49
CA HIS A 43 -3.95 8.19 -27.34
C HIS A 43 -4.27 8.89 -26.01
N ASN A 44 -5.33 9.69 -25.99
CA ASN A 44 -5.71 10.43 -24.79
C ASN A 44 -6.28 9.50 -23.71
N ILE A 45 -5.51 9.32 -22.65
CA ILE A 45 -5.86 8.50 -21.47
C ILE A 45 -6.27 9.34 -20.25
N ARG A 46 -6.41 10.68 -20.40
CA ARG A 46 -6.75 11.54 -19.27
C ARG A 46 -8.16 11.21 -18.77
N HIS A 47 -8.28 11.00 -17.47
CA HIS A 47 -9.57 10.86 -16.82
C HIS A 47 -10.43 12.10 -17.12
N GLN A 48 -11.59 11.90 -17.75
CA GLN A 48 -12.50 12.96 -18.18
C GLN A 48 -11.82 14.05 -19.06
N ARG A 49 -10.73 13.71 -19.75
CA ARG A 49 -9.98 14.61 -20.66
C ARG A 49 -9.44 15.92 -20.05
N ARG A 50 -9.32 16.01 -18.73
CA ARG A 50 -8.79 17.21 -18.02
C ARG A 50 -7.40 16.99 -17.44
N ILE A 51 -6.64 18.07 -17.28
CA ILE A 51 -5.40 18.08 -16.49
C ILE A 51 -5.79 18.17 -15.02
N ARG A 52 -5.25 17.28 -14.18
CA ARG A 52 -5.51 17.21 -12.74
C ARG A 52 -4.23 16.86 -11.99
N GLU A 53 -4.13 17.33 -10.76
CA GLU A 53 -3.04 16.94 -9.87
C GLU A 53 -3.32 15.56 -9.29
N LEU A 54 -2.48 14.59 -9.63
CA LEU A 54 -2.55 13.25 -9.08
C LEU A 54 -2.05 13.22 -7.64
N PRO A 55 -2.49 12.24 -6.83
CA PRO A 55 -1.82 11.93 -5.58
C PRO A 55 -0.34 11.59 -5.83
N SER A 56 0.52 11.96 -4.88
CA SER A 56 1.97 11.77 -4.95
C SER A 56 2.40 10.58 -4.07
N ARG A 57 3.10 9.63 -4.68
CA ARG A 57 3.71 8.49 -3.96
C ARG A 57 4.71 8.97 -2.90
N GLU A 58 5.50 9.99 -3.21
CA GLU A 58 6.48 10.57 -2.28
C GLU A 58 5.79 11.23 -1.08
N ALA A 59 4.72 11.98 -1.32
CA ALA A 59 3.93 12.58 -0.26
C ALA A 59 3.30 11.50 0.64
N LEU A 60 2.75 10.43 0.05
CA LEU A 60 2.18 9.31 0.80
C LEU A 60 3.23 8.56 1.62
N THR A 61 4.45 8.38 1.10
CA THR A 61 5.56 7.79 1.86
C THR A 61 5.87 8.63 3.10
N THR A 62 5.93 9.96 2.94
CA THR A 62 6.12 10.90 4.06
C THR A 62 4.99 10.81 5.08
N ILE A 63 3.74 10.74 4.61
CA ILE A 63 2.55 10.63 5.46
C ILE A 63 2.59 9.33 6.27
N VAL A 64 2.85 8.19 5.63
CA VAL A 64 2.89 6.89 6.31
C VAL A 64 4.00 6.86 7.37
N ASN A 65 5.20 7.37 7.05
CA ASN A 65 6.27 7.49 8.03
C ASN A 65 5.88 8.37 9.23
N GLY A 66 5.18 9.48 8.99
CA GLY A 66 4.64 10.34 10.04
C GLY A 66 3.60 9.63 10.91
N LEU A 67 2.70 8.84 10.30
CA LEU A 67 1.71 8.03 11.04
C LEU A 67 2.38 6.94 11.88
N PHE A 68 3.43 6.29 11.37
CA PHE A 68 4.21 5.31 12.13
C PHE A 68 4.90 5.97 13.33
N ALA A 69 5.49 7.15 13.15
CA ALA A 69 6.09 7.92 14.23
C ALA A 69 5.06 8.37 15.29
N VAL A 70 3.81 8.62 14.91
CA VAL A 70 2.73 8.92 15.85
C VAL A 70 2.28 7.66 16.61
N LEU A 71 2.14 6.54 15.92
CA LEU A 71 1.63 5.30 16.52
C LEU A 71 2.68 4.62 17.42
N PHE A 72 3.95 4.71 17.04
CA PHE A 72 5.09 4.10 17.74
C PHE A 72 6.26 5.10 17.85
N PRO A 73 6.11 6.18 18.66
CA PRO A 73 7.09 7.26 18.74
C PRO A 73 8.48 6.82 19.21
N THR A 74 8.57 5.78 20.04
CA THR A 74 9.86 5.24 20.50
C THR A 74 10.58 4.38 19.46
N HIS A 75 9.90 3.98 18.38
CA HIS A 75 10.45 3.10 17.34
C HIS A 75 10.71 3.85 16.04
N TYR A 76 9.80 4.74 15.62
CA TYR A 76 9.90 5.49 14.37
C TYR A 76 9.97 7.01 14.56
N GLY A 77 9.91 7.50 15.79
CA GLY A 77 10.01 8.92 16.10
C GLY A 77 11.45 9.43 16.07
N ARG A 78 11.66 10.61 16.66
CA ARG A 78 12.99 11.23 16.72
C ARG A 78 13.90 10.54 17.75
N PRO A 79 15.22 10.54 17.54
CA PRO A 79 16.15 10.18 18.59
C PRO A 79 16.01 11.15 19.78
N ASN A 80 16.12 10.63 21.01
CA ASN A 80 16.10 11.38 22.28
C ASN A 80 14.73 11.93 22.74
N LEU A 81 13.62 11.28 22.37
CA LEU A 81 12.34 11.58 23.01
C LEU A 81 12.38 11.20 24.50
N THR A 82 11.97 12.15 25.34
CA THR A 82 11.76 11.98 26.79
C THR A 82 10.27 11.92 27.13
N ASP A 83 9.93 11.44 28.32
CA ASP A 83 8.55 11.43 28.82
C ASP A 83 7.88 12.81 28.80
N GLU A 84 8.67 13.89 28.98
CA GLU A 84 8.16 15.27 28.93
C GLU A 84 7.92 15.79 27.50
N SER A 85 8.64 15.27 26.50
CA SER A 85 8.64 15.81 25.13
C SER A 85 7.81 14.99 24.14
N ILE A 86 7.48 13.75 24.49
CA ILE A 86 6.87 12.79 23.58
C ILE A 86 5.48 13.22 23.09
N ASP A 87 4.65 13.77 23.98
CA ASP A 87 3.29 14.20 23.62
C ASP A 87 3.30 15.41 22.69
N TYR A 88 4.23 16.36 22.90
CA TYR A 88 4.41 17.50 21.99
C TYR A 88 4.84 17.04 20.60
N PHE A 89 5.78 16.10 20.53
CA PHE A 89 6.21 15.51 19.27
C PHE A 89 5.06 14.81 18.55
N VAL A 90 4.28 13.99 19.27
CA VAL A 90 3.14 13.27 18.71
C VAL A 90 2.09 14.25 18.18
N GLY A 91 1.75 15.30 18.94
CA GLY A 91 0.77 16.31 18.54
C GLY A 91 1.17 17.07 17.27
N ASP A 92 2.41 17.58 17.21
CA ASP A 92 2.93 18.33 16.06
C ASP A 92 3.03 17.44 14.80
N THR A 93 3.58 16.24 14.95
CA THR A 93 3.75 15.28 13.86
C THR A 93 2.38 14.85 13.32
N LEU A 94 1.42 14.57 14.19
CA LEU A 94 0.07 14.19 13.78
C LEU A 94 -0.62 15.31 13.01
N ASN A 95 -0.60 16.53 13.52
CA ASN A 95 -1.21 17.68 12.84
C ASN A 95 -0.63 17.88 11.43
N THR A 96 0.70 17.92 11.32
CA THR A 96 1.39 18.07 10.02
C THR A 96 1.06 16.93 9.06
N THR A 97 1.02 15.70 9.57
CA THR A 97 0.76 14.50 8.78
C THR A 97 -0.68 14.45 8.26
N LEU A 98 -1.67 14.77 9.11
CA LEU A 98 -3.08 14.79 8.72
C LEU A 98 -3.39 15.90 7.70
N ASN A 99 -2.75 17.06 7.79
CA ASN A 99 -2.91 18.12 6.79
C ASN A 99 -2.42 17.66 5.41
N ARG A 100 -1.27 16.97 5.35
CA ARG A 100 -0.75 16.36 4.12
C ARG A 100 -1.66 15.25 3.60
N LEU A 101 -2.17 14.40 4.49
CA LEU A 101 -3.10 13.33 4.13
C LEU A 101 -4.40 13.88 3.54
N THR A 102 -4.96 14.95 4.14
CA THR A 102 -6.17 15.60 3.62
C THR A 102 -6.00 16.01 2.17
N GLU A 103 -4.86 16.63 1.84
CA GLU A 103 -4.57 17.04 0.46
C GLU A 103 -4.46 15.85 -0.50
N GLN A 104 -3.84 14.75 -0.07
CA GLN A 104 -3.77 13.54 -0.91
C GLN A 104 -5.15 12.88 -1.07
N VAL A 105 -5.95 12.81 -0.02
CA VAL A 105 -7.33 12.31 -0.08
C VAL A 105 -8.16 13.15 -1.05
N ARG A 106 -8.08 14.49 -0.96
CA ARG A 106 -8.78 15.41 -1.87
C ARG A 106 -8.42 15.15 -3.34
N ARG A 107 -7.13 15.01 -3.65
CA ARG A 107 -6.65 14.63 -5.01
C ARG A 107 -7.19 13.27 -5.43
N GLY A 108 -7.19 12.30 -4.53
CA GLY A 108 -7.68 10.94 -4.80
C GLY A 108 -9.18 10.88 -5.10
N LEU A 109 -10.00 11.68 -4.40
CA LEU A 109 -11.45 11.75 -4.59
C LEU A 109 -11.85 12.18 -6.00
N GLN A 110 -11.00 12.92 -6.72
CA GLN A 110 -11.24 13.30 -8.12
C GLN A 110 -11.29 12.09 -9.08
N PHE A 111 -10.84 10.91 -8.63
CA PHE A 111 -10.79 9.68 -9.41
C PHE A 111 -11.75 8.60 -8.90
N ALA A 112 -12.63 8.94 -7.95
CA ALA A 112 -13.65 8.00 -7.49
C ALA A 112 -14.67 7.72 -8.61
N GLU A 113 -15.13 6.46 -8.69
CA GLU A 113 -16.14 6.04 -9.67
C GLU A 113 -17.43 6.85 -9.45
N GLY A 114 -18.05 7.33 -10.53
CA GLY A 114 -19.31 8.08 -10.49
C GLY A 114 -19.19 9.57 -10.18
N VAL A 115 -17.98 10.11 -9.96
CA VAL A 115 -17.78 11.56 -9.78
C VAL A 115 -17.88 12.28 -11.13
N ASP A 116 -18.95 13.04 -11.35
CA ASP A 116 -19.04 13.96 -12.49
C ASP A 116 -18.23 15.24 -12.20
N ALA A 117 -17.24 15.50 -13.06
CA ALA A 117 -16.41 16.68 -13.03
C ALA A 117 -17.16 18.00 -13.26
N ALA A 118 -18.36 17.93 -13.84
CA ALA A 118 -19.20 19.08 -14.10
C ALA A 118 -19.99 19.51 -12.86
N GLU A 119 -20.31 18.58 -11.96
CA GLU A 119 -21.15 18.82 -10.79
C GLU A 119 -20.36 18.91 -9.48
N THR A 120 -19.19 18.28 -9.42
CA THR A 120 -18.39 18.22 -8.19
C THR A 120 -17.52 19.47 -8.04
N THR A 121 -17.80 20.28 -7.02
CA THR A 121 -17.01 21.48 -6.72
C THR A 121 -15.76 21.16 -5.90
N GLU A 122 -14.73 21.99 -6.03
CA GLU A 122 -13.49 21.87 -5.26
C GLU A 122 -13.75 21.97 -3.74
N ASP A 123 -14.70 22.82 -3.33
CA ASP A 123 -15.12 22.95 -1.94
C ASP A 123 -15.80 21.68 -1.40
N ALA A 124 -16.55 20.96 -2.25
CA ALA A 124 -17.17 19.69 -1.87
C ALA A 124 -16.10 18.61 -1.65
N LEU A 125 -15.14 18.49 -2.56
CA LEU A 125 -14.00 17.57 -2.42
C LEU A 125 -13.18 17.87 -1.16
N THR A 126 -12.91 19.14 -0.90
CA THR A 126 -12.16 19.60 0.27
C THR A 126 -12.89 19.22 1.56
N ARG A 127 -14.19 19.51 1.67
CA ARG A 127 -15.00 19.12 2.84
C ARG A 127 -15.03 17.60 3.04
N GLN A 128 -15.20 16.83 1.97
CA GLN A 128 -15.20 15.37 2.04
C GLN A 128 -13.83 14.83 2.48
N ALA A 129 -12.73 15.38 1.95
CA ALA A 129 -11.39 14.98 2.34
C ALA A 129 -11.08 15.27 3.81
N HIS A 130 -11.51 16.43 4.32
CA HIS A 130 -11.40 16.76 5.73
C HIS A 130 -12.19 15.77 6.60
N GLU A 131 -13.42 15.42 6.21
CA GLU A 131 -14.26 14.50 6.97
C GLU A 131 -13.66 13.09 7.01
N ILE A 132 -13.20 12.58 5.86
CA ILE A 132 -12.47 11.30 5.79
C ILE A 132 -11.25 11.32 6.69
N THR A 133 -10.44 12.37 6.61
CA THR A 133 -9.20 12.48 7.40
C THR A 133 -9.49 12.59 8.89
N ARG A 134 -10.56 13.29 9.28
CA ARG A 134 -11.01 13.40 10.68
C ARG A 134 -11.45 12.05 11.23
N GLN A 135 -12.26 11.30 10.48
CA GLN A 135 -12.70 9.96 10.88
C GLN A 135 -11.54 8.96 10.93
N PHE A 136 -10.58 9.09 10.00
CA PHE A 136 -9.34 8.32 10.01
C PHE A 136 -8.51 8.61 11.27
N ALA A 137 -8.26 9.89 11.58
CA ALA A 137 -7.53 10.31 12.77
C ALA A 137 -8.16 9.76 14.07
N ALA A 138 -9.49 9.84 14.18
CA ALA A 138 -10.23 9.32 15.32
C ALA A 138 -10.10 7.79 15.50
N SER A 139 -9.77 7.05 14.43
CA SER A 139 -9.57 5.59 14.48
C SER A 139 -8.13 5.15 14.77
N LEU A 140 -7.16 6.07 14.82
CA LEU A 140 -5.75 5.75 15.06
C LEU A 140 -5.52 4.95 16.36
N PRO A 141 -6.18 5.24 17.50
CA PRO A 141 -6.01 4.42 18.71
C PRO A 141 -6.41 2.96 18.51
N HIS A 142 -7.51 2.71 17.78
CA HIS A 142 -7.96 1.36 17.48
C HIS A 142 -7.02 0.64 16.50
N ILE A 143 -6.58 1.34 15.45
CA ILE A 143 -5.56 0.82 14.53
C ILE A 143 -4.29 0.44 15.28
N ARG A 144 -3.85 1.28 16.23
CA ARG A 144 -2.69 1.00 17.07
C ARG A 144 -2.87 -0.29 17.87
N ALA A 145 -4.05 -0.50 18.47
CA ALA A 145 -4.33 -1.71 19.25
C ALA A 145 -4.25 -2.98 18.37
N LEU A 146 -4.79 -2.93 17.15
CA LEU A 146 -4.66 -4.03 16.19
C LEU A 146 -3.19 -4.30 15.84
N LEU A 147 -2.43 -3.26 15.52
CA LEU A 147 -1.02 -3.39 15.18
C LEU A 147 -0.18 -3.96 16.33
N VAL A 148 -0.47 -3.58 17.57
CA VAL A 148 0.17 -4.18 18.75
C VAL A 148 -0.12 -5.69 18.81
N SER A 149 -1.36 -6.11 18.56
CA SER A 149 -1.69 -7.54 18.53
C SER A 149 -0.95 -8.29 17.43
N ASP A 150 -0.79 -7.68 16.24
CA ASP A 150 -0.06 -8.27 15.11
C ASP A 150 1.43 -8.44 15.43
N VAL A 151 2.03 -7.43 16.06
CA VAL A 151 3.44 -7.45 16.48
C VAL A 151 3.69 -8.47 17.59
N GLN A 152 2.75 -8.62 18.53
CA GLN A 152 2.79 -9.68 19.54
C GLN A 152 2.67 -11.07 18.91
N ALA A 153 1.80 -11.23 17.91
CA ALA A 153 1.65 -12.48 17.18
C ALA A 153 2.92 -12.85 16.39
N ALA A 154 3.60 -11.87 15.78
CA ALA A 154 4.90 -12.07 15.15
C ALA A 154 5.96 -12.54 16.16
N TYR A 155 6.04 -11.88 17.32
CA TYR A 155 6.99 -12.26 18.37
C TYR A 155 6.75 -13.65 18.93
N ALA A 156 5.49 -14.03 19.15
CA ALA A 156 5.14 -15.37 19.58
C ALA A 156 5.28 -16.42 18.46
N GLY A 157 5.19 -15.97 17.21
CA GLY A 157 5.13 -16.82 16.03
C GLY A 157 6.48 -17.23 15.45
N ASP A 158 7.52 -16.44 15.70
CA ASP A 158 8.88 -16.68 15.24
C ASP A 158 9.85 -16.89 16.43
N PRO A 159 10.32 -18.12 16.67
CA PRO A 159 11.31 -18.41 17.71
C PRO A 159 12.66 -17.69 17.54
N ALA A 160 12.97 -17.18 16.34
CA ALA A 160 14.21 -16.45 16.07
C ALA A 160 14.12 -14.97 16.45
N ALA A 161 12.92 -14.44 16.73
CA ALA A 161 12.74 -13.05 17.11
C ALA A 161 13.38 -12.77 18.48
N THR A 162 14.31 -11.81 18.52
CA THR A 162 15.02 -11.45 19.76
C THR A 162 14.31 -10.33 20.53
N SER A 163 13.53 -9.50 19.84
CA SER A 163 12.81 -8.38 20.46
C SER A 163 11.67 -7.81 19.60
N ILE A 164 10.76 -7.08 20.24
CA ILE A 164 9.72 -6.29 19.55
C ILE A 164 10.32 -5.21 18.65
N ALA A 165 11.43 -4.60 19.07
CA ALA A 165 12.10 -3.56 18.29
C ALA A 165 12.64 -4.11 16.96
N GLU A 166 13.23 -5.31 16.99
CA GLU A 166 13.69 -6.02 15.79
C GLU A 166 12.52 -6.29 14.82
N ILE A 167 11.39 -6.79 15.34
CA ILE A 167 10.19 -7.07 14.54
C ILE A 167 9.67 -5.80 13.86
N MET A 168 9.55 -4.72 14.61
CA MET A 168 9.05 -3.44 14.09
C MET A 168 9.97 -2.86 13.02
N LEU A 169 11.29 -2.97 13.18
CA LEU A 169 12.25 -2.30 12.29
C LEU A 169 12.63 -3.14 11.07
N CYS A 170 12.59 -4.48 11.18
CA CYS A 170 13.22 -5.35 10.19
C CYS A 170 12.29 -6.41 9.58
N TYR A 171 11.10 -6.67 10.14
CA TYR A 171 10.27 -7.76 9.63
C TYR A 171 9.38 -7.27 8.47
N PRO A 172 9.53 -7.79 7.24
CA PRO A 172 8.77 -7.34 6.08
C PRO A 172 7.26 -7.59 6.24
N GLY A 173 6.87 -8.69 6.90
CA GLY A 173 5.48 -8.97 7.25
C GLY A 173 4.86 -7.89 8.13
N THR A 174 5.57 -7.46 9.17
CA THR A 174 5.16 -6.36 10.06
C THR A 174 5.03 -5.05 9.30
N ILE A 175 6.02 -4.71 8.47
CA ILE A 175 6.01 -3.50 7.64
C ILE A 175 4.78 -3.50 6.71
N ALA A 176 4.44 -4.64 6.12
CA ALA A 176 3.27 -4.74 5.25
C ALA A 176 1.94 -4.58 6.01
N ILE A 177 1.81 -5.18 7.19
CA ILE A 177 0.61 -5.07 8.02
C ILE A 177 0.43 -3.64 8.53
N LEU A 178 1.52 -2.95 8.90
CA LEU A 178 1.50 -1.53 9.27
C LEU A 178 0.87 -0.65 8.19
N HIS A 179 1.26 -0.83 6.93
CA HIS A 179 0.66 -0.11 5.81
C HIS A 179 -0.78 -0.54 5.57
N TYR A 180 -1.04 -1.85 5.53
CA TYR A 180 -2.36 -2.40 5.24
C TYR A 180 -3.41 -1.91 6.23
N ARG A 181 -3.14 -1.89 7.54
CA ARG A 181 -4.13 -1.48 8.55
C ARG A 181 -4.54 -0.01 8.38
N LEU A 182 -3.61 0.87 8.03
CA LEU A 182 -3.90 2.28 7.70
C LEU A 182 -4.68 2.39 6.38
N ALA A 183 -4.21 1.70 5.34
CA ALA A 183 -4.83 1.70 4.03
C ALA A 183 -6.26 1.15 4.07
N HIS A 184 -6.48 0.05 4.77
CA HIS A 184 -7.78 -0.58 4.95
C HIS A 184 -8.78 0.40 5.56
N ARG A 185 -8.36 1.16 6.58
CA ARG A 185 -9.23 2.16 7.18
C ARG A 185 -9.58 3.27 6.19
N LEU A 186 -8.60 3.81 5.45
CA LEU A 186 -8.87 4.81 4.42
C LEU A 186 -9.80 4.27 3.32
N HIS A 187 -9.65 3.01 2.95
CA HIS A 187 -10.53 2.34 2.00
C HIS A 187 -11.97 2.29 2.52
N GLN A 188 -12.19 1.86 3.77
CA GLN A 188 -13.52 1.84 4.41
C GLN A 188 -14.17 3.23 4.49
N LEU A 189 -13.35 4.27 4.63
CA LEU A 189 -13.81 5.67 4.69
C LEU A 189 -14.05 6.29 3.31
N GLY A 190 -13.92 5.52 2.22
CA GLY A 190 -14.20 6.01 0.87
C GLY A 190 -13.03 6.67 0.16
N SER A 191 -11.78 6.36 0.56
CA SER A 191 -10.57 6.77 -0.16
C SER A 191 -9.81 5.57 -0.77
N PRO A 192 -10.44 4.82 -1.69
CA PRO A 192 -9.88 3.57 -2.22
C PRO A 192 -8.59 3.78 -3.03
N PHE A 193 -8.46 4.89 -3.75
CA PHE A 193 -7.26 5.17 -4.55
C PHE A 193 -6.04 5.40 -3.67
N ILE A 194 -6.18 6.23 -2.63
CA ILE A 194 -5.09 6.48 -1.67
C ILE A 194 -4.72 5.22 -0.90
N ALA A 195 -5.73 4.46 -0.46
CA ALA A 195 -5.51 3.18 0.19
C ALA A 195 -4.72 2.22 -0.71
N ARG A 196 -5.06 2.12 -2.00
CA ARG A 196 -4.35 1.25 -2.95
C ARG A 196 -2.91 1.70 -3.16
N MET A 197 -2.65 3.00 -3.27
CA MET A 197 -1.29 3.52 -3.38
C MET A 197 -0.46 3.23 -2.12
N MET A 198 -1.04 3.31 -0.92
CA MET A 198 -0.36 2.94 0.32
C MET A 198 0.02 1.45 0.37
N CYS A 199 -0.89 0.56 -0.01
CA CYS A 199 -0.56 -0.87 -0.13
C CYS A 199 0.49 -1.14 -1.22
N ASP A 200 0.48 -0.41 -2.33
CA ASP A 200 1.48 -0.56 -3.40
C ASP A 200 2.89 -0.12 -2.97
N ILE A 201 2.99 0.94 -2.17
CA ILE A 201 4.25 1.34 -1.52
C ILE A 201 4.78 0.18 -0.68
N SER A 202 3.93 -0.40 0.17
CA SER A 202 4.28 -1.58 0.98
C SER A 202 4.73 -2.76 0.13
N HIS A 203 3.98 -3.08 -0.92
CA HIS A 203 4.32 -4.19 -1.83
C HIS A 203 5.70 -3.96 -2.44
N SER A 204 6.02 -2.75 -2.89
CA SER A 204 7.34 -2.44 -3.44
C SER A 204 8.48 -2.61 -2.44
N LEU A 205 8.22 -2.40 -1.14
CA LEU A 205 9.22 -2.52 -0.08
C LEU A 205 9.41 -3.96 0.42
N THR A 206 8.38 -4.79 0.32
CA THR A 206 8.30 -6.08 1.06
C THR A 206 8.08 -7.30 0.17
N GLY A 207 7.59 -7.10 -1.06
CA GLY A 207 7.10 -8.19 -1.92
C GLY A 207 5.77 -8.80 -1.45
N ILE A 208 5.05 -8.16 -0.52
CA ILE A 208 3.75 -8.61 0.00
C ILE A 208 2.64 -7.74 -0.59
N ASP A 209 1.75 -8.33 -1.38
CA ASP A 209 0.63 -7.64 -2.02
C ASP A 209 -0.68 -7.90 -1.26
N ILE A 210 -1.14 -6.92 -0.49
CA ILE A 210 -2.42 -6.98 0.22
C ILE A 210 -3.36 -5.94 -0.36
N HIS A 211 -4.47 -6.38 -0.94
CA HIS A 211 -5.49 -5.45 -1.40
C HIS A 211 -6.09 -4.70 -0.21
N PRO A 212 -6.23 -3.35 -0.26
CA PRO A 212 -6.71 -2.57 0.89
C PRO A 212 -8.13 -2.93 1.35
N ALA A 213 -8.95 -3.52 0.48
CA ALA A 213 -10.30 -3.96 0.83
C ALA A 213 -10.38 -5.32 1.54
N ALA A 214 -9.29 -6.10 1.54
CA ALA A 214 -9.25 -7.39 2.25
C ALA A 214 -9.60 -7.17 3.72
N GLN A 215 -10.29 -8.12 4.34
CA GLN A 215 -10.65 -8.07 5.76
C GLN A 215 -9.74 -9.02 6.52
N ILE A 216 -9.00 -8.52 7.51
CA ILE A 216 -8.03 -9.32 8.26
C ILE A 216 -8.25 -9.06 9.75
N GLY A 217 -8.49 -10.13 10.53
CA GLY A 217 -8.65 -10.08 11.97
C GLY A 217 -7.36 -9.72 12.72
N ALA A 218 -7.44 -9.67 14.05
CA ALA A 218 -6.33 -9.33 14.93
C ALA A 218 -5.29 -10.45 15.02
N SER A 219 -4.10 -10.13 15.55
CA SER A 219 -3.00 -11.08 15.75
C SER A 219 -2.57 -11.78 14.45
N PHE A 220 -2.57 -11.05 13.34
CA PHE A 220 -2.19 -11.57 12.04
C PHE A 220 -0.66 -11.55 11.88
N PHE A 221 -0.08 -12.64 11.37
CA PHE A 221 1.35 -12.75 11.17
C PHE A 221 1.70 -13.27 9.78
N ILE A 222 2.58 -12.56 9.08
CA ILE A 222 3.20 -13.02 7.84
C ILE A 222 4.70 -13.23 8.12
N ASP A 223 5.14 -14.47 8.04
CA ASP A 223 6.55 -14.82 8.18
C ASP A 223 7.25 -14.84 6.82
N HIS A 224 8.43 -14.23 6.73
CA HIS A 224 9.22 -13.93 5.52
C HIS A 224 8.50 -13.09 4.46
N GLY A 225 7.35 -13.54 3.98
CA GLY A 225 6.33 -12.76 3.26
C GLY A 225 6.53 -12.52 1.78
N THR A 226 7.75 -12.56 1.22
CA THR A 226 7.95 -12.31 -0.22
C THR A 226 7.05 -13.20 -1.08
N GLY A 227 6.30 -12.60 -2.01
CA GLY A 227 5.39 -13.28 -2.91
C GLY A 227 4.01 -13.60 -2.33
N VAL A 228 3.70 -13.13 -1.11
CA VAL A 228 2.33 -13.24 -0.57
C VAL A 228 1.38 -12.34 -1.35
N VAL A 229 0.21 -12.88 -1.73
CA VAL A 229 -0.85 -12.14 -2.42
C VAL A 229 -2.19 -12.38 -1.73
N ILE A 230 -2.85 -11.30 -1.27
CA ILE A 230 -4.16 -11.33 -0.60
C ILE A 230 -5.15 -10.45 -1.38
N GLY A 231 -6.16 -11.10 -1.99
CA GLY A 231 -7.08 -10.42 -2.88
C GLY A 231 -8.19 -9.59 -2.20
N GLU A 232 -8.83 -8.73 -3.01
CA GLU A 232 -9.80 -7.71 -2.57
C GLU A 232 -10.90 -8.19 -1.62
N THR A 233 -11.45 -9.38 -1.87
CA THR A 233 -12.61 -9.91 -1.14
C THR A 233 -12.23 -11.05 -0.19
N ALA A 234 -10.94 -11.18 0.12
CA ALA A 234 -10.45 -12.15 1.09
C ALA A 234 -10.91 -11.74 2.49
N ILE A 235 -11.27 -12.73 3.29
CA ILE A 235 -11.62 -12.54 4.70
C ILE A 235 -10.74 -13.48 5.51
N LEU A 236 -9.92 -12.94 6.38
CA LEU A 236 -9.04 -13.67 7.28
C LEU A 236 -9.49 -13.38 8.71
N GLY A 237 -9.68 -14.42 9.51
CA GLY A 237 -10.02 -14.35 10.92
C GLY A 237 -8.83 -13.89 11.77
N GLU A 238 -8.89 -14.21 13.06
CA GLU A 238 -7.85 -13.88 14.02
C GLU A 238 -6.76 -14.95 14.08
N ARG A 239 -5.54 -14.56 14.49
CA ARG A 239 -4.42 -15.49 14.72
C ARG A 239 -4.04 -16.32 13.49
N VAL A 240 -4.34 -15.82 12.30
CA VAL A 240 -3.94 -16.42 11.02
C VAL A 240 -2.46 -16.18 10.78
N ARG A 241 -1.75 -17.22 10.34
CA ARG A 241 -0.33 -17.15 9.96
C ARG A 241 -0.13 -17.55 8.51
N LEU A 242 0.56 -16.69 7.75
CA LEU A 242 0.98 -16.97 6.37
C LEU A 242 2.50 -17.02 6.27
N TYR A 243 3.00 -17.84 5.35
CA TYR A 243 4.40 -17.87 4.94
C TYR A 243 4.58 -17.29 3.53
N GLN A 244 5.84 -17.17 3.08
CA GLN A 244 6.20 -16.66 1.76
C GLN A 244 5.48 -17.39 0.60
N HIS A 245 5.24 -16.68 -0.51
CA HIS A 245 4.58 -17.20 -1.72
C HIS A 245 3.15 -17.73 -1.54
N VAL A 246 2.48 -17.43 -0.42
CA VAL A 246 1.07 -17.80 -0.25
C VAL A 246 0.17 -16.92 -1.10
N THR A 247 -0.73 -17.52 -1.88
CA THR A 247 -1.73 -16.80 -2.68
C THR A 247 -3.14 -17.09 -2.17
N LEU A 248 -3.87 -16.05 -1.75
CA LEU A 248 -5.31 -16.05 -1.47
C LEU A 248 -6.04 -15.35 -2.62
N GLY A 249 -6.24 -16.08 -3.70
CA GLY A 249 -6.60 -15.55 -5.02
C GLY A 249 -8.00 -15.91 -5.51
N ALA A 250 -8.35 -15.41 -6.71
CA ALA A 250 -9.58 -15.78 -7.39
C ALA A 250 -9.34 -16.92 -8.38
N LYS A 251 -10.29 -17.85 -8.51
CA LYS A 251 -10.21 -18.95 -9.50
C LYS A 251 -10.63 -18.51 -10.90
N ARG A 252 -11.63 -17.64 -11.00
CA ARG A 252 -12.22 -17.14 -12.26
C ARG A 252 -12.71 -15.71 -12.06
N PHE A 253 -12.68 -14.93 -13.13
CA PHE A 253 -13.30 -13.60 -13.19
C PHE A 253 -14.53 -13.70 -14.09
N PRO A 254 -15.76 -13.69 -13.53
CA PRO A 254 -16.95 -13.74 -14.35
C PRO A 254 -17.05 -12.44 -15.18
N ALA A 255 -17.46 -12.58 -16.44
CA ALA A 255 -17.75 -11.47 -17.33
C ALA A 255 -19.26 -11.35 -17.54
N ASP A 256 -19.76 -10.13 -17.73
CA ASP A 256 -21.15 -9.89 -18.12
C ASP A 256 -21.38 -10.22 -19.60
N ALA A 257 -22.62 -10.01 -20.08
CA ALA A 257 -23.01 -10.28 -21.46
C ALA A 257 -22.22 -9.46 -22.50
N SER A 258 -21.55 -8.38 -22.10
CA SER A 258 -20.70 -7.55 -22.94
C SER A 258 -19.22 -7.97 -22.93
N GLY A 259 -18.86 -8.97 -22.12
CA GLY A 259 -17.48 -9.40 -21.90
C GLY A 259 -16.72 -8.57 -20.86
N MET A 260 -17.38 -7.61 -20.19
CA MET A 260 -16.76 -6.82 -19.13
C MET A 260 -16.71 -7.62 -17.82
N LEU A 261 -15.57 -7.61 -17.13
CA LEU A 261 -15.44 -8.31 -15.86
C LEU A 261 -16.38 -7.72 -14.81
N ILE A 262 -17.14 -8.60 -14.14
CA ILE A 262 -18.03 -8.22 -13.04
C ILE A 262 -17.16 -7.88 -11.83
N LYS A 263 -17.18 -6.60 -11.44
CA LYS A 263 -16.46 -6.09 -10.26
C LYS A 263 -17.22 -6.38 -8.97
N GLY A 264 -16.51 -6.37 -7.84
CA GLY A 264 -17.10 -6.37 -6.49
C GLY A 264 -17.67 -7.69 -5.97
N THR A 265 -17.79 -8.74 -6.80
CA THR A 265 -18.32 -10.04 -6.31
C THR A 265 -17.31 -10.76 -5.38
N PRO A 266 -17.78 -11.39 -4.29
CA PRO A 266 -16.94 -12.24 -3.44
C PRO A 266 -16.35 -13.40 -4.25
N ARG A 267 -15.02 -13.47 -4.30
CA ARG A 267 -14.28 -14.39 -5.19
C ARG A 267 -12.96 -14.89 -4.63
N HIS A 268 -12.54 -14.36 -3.50
CA HIS A 268 -11.34 -14.77 -2.77
C HIS A 268 -11.72 -15.60 -1.52
N PRO A 269 -10.77 -16.35 -0.95
CA PRO A 269 -11.02 -17.26 0.16
C PRO A 269 -11.49 -16.58 1.45
N ILE A 270 -12.15 -17.37 2.29
CA ILE A 270 -12.31 -17.13 3.73
C ILE A 270 -11.30 -18.01 4.44
N VAL A 271 -10.52 -17.44 5.33
CA VAL A 271 -9.60 -18.15 6.23
C VAL A 271 -10.10 -17.87 7.63
N GLU A 272 -10.57 -18.89 8.34
CA GLU A 272 -11.06 -18.74 9.71
C GLU A 272 -9.89 -18.62 10.71
N ASP A 273 -10.24 -18.52 11.99
CA ASP A 273 -9.28 -18.28 13.07
C ASP A 273 -8.23 -19.40 13.21
N ASP A 274 -7.05 -19.05 13.72
CA ASP A 274 -5.99 -20.00 14.09
C ASP A 274 -5.47 -20.86 12.91
N VAL A 275 -5.71 -20.43 11.67
CA VAL A 275 -5.23 -21.14 10.48
C VAL A 275 -3.77 -20.80 10.18
N VAL A 276 -2.98 -21.82 9.84
CA VAL A 276 -1.59 -21.67 9.37
C VAL A 276 -1.48 -22.13 7.92
N ILE A 277 -0.90 -21.28 7.06
CA ILE A 277 -0.71 -21.56 5.63
C ILE A 277 0.77 -21.45 5.28
N TYR A 278 1.39 -22.59 4.98
CA TYR A 278 2.81 -22.70 4.70
C TYR A 278 3.18 -22.30 3.27
N ALA A 279 4.49 -22.15 3.07
CA ALA A 279 5.08 -21.48 1.92
C ALA A 279 4.61 -22.05 0.56
N GLY A 280 4.29 -21.16 -0.39
CA GLY A 280 3.91 -21.53 -1.75
C GLY A 280 2.50 -22.11 -1.92
N ALA A 281 1.71 -22.21 -0.84
CA ALA A 281 0.33 -22.65 -0.96
C ALA A 281 -0.52 -21.65 -1.78
N THR A 282 -1.33 -22.18 -2.69
CA THR A 282 -2.22 -21.39 -3.55
C THR A 282 -3.67 -21.79 -3.31
N ILE A 283 -4.45 -20.86 -2.76
CA ILE A 283 -5.85 -21.07 -2.35
C ILE A 283 -6.73 -20.16 -3.20
N LEU A 284 -7.55 -20.74 -4.08
CA LEU A 284 -8.29 -19.99 -5.10
C LEU A 284 -9.80 -20.18 -5.02
N GLY A 285 -10.51 -19.06 -5.16
CA GLY A 285 -11.96 -19.00 -5.27
C GLY A 285 -12.64 -18.71 -3.93
N ARG A 286 -13.97 -18.62 -3.96
CA ARG A 286 -14.76 -18.40 -2.75
C ARG A 286 -14.93 -19.71 -1.96
N ILE A 287 -13.86 -20.12 -1.29
CA ILE A 287 -13.81 -21.31 -0.43
C ILE A 287 -13.46 -20.91 1.00
N THR A 288 -13.71 -21.81 1.95
CA THR A 288 -13.44 -21.59 3.37
C THR A 288 -12.36 -22.54 3.86
N ILE A 289 -11.35 -22.02 4.55
CA ILE A 289 -10.38 -22.79 5.33
C ILE A 289 -10.81 -22.73 6.78
N GLY A 290 -11.30 -23.85 7.30
CA GLY A 290 -11.90 -23.91 8.64
C GLY A 290 -10.90 -23.67 9.76
N ALA A 291 -11.38 -23.18 10.90
CA ALA A 291 -10.56 -22.74 12.03
C ALA A 291 -9.57 -23.82 12.52
N GLY A 292 -8.38 -23.40 12.95
CA GLY A 292 -7.32 -24.28 13.44
C GLY A 292 -6.69 -25.21 12.38
N SER A 293 -7.04 -25.04 11.10
CA SER A 293 -6.49 -25.88 10.03
C SER A 293 -5.05 -25.49 9.67
N THR A 294 -4.29 -26.49 9.22
CA THR A 294 -2.94 -26.31 8.69
C THR A 294 -2.91 -26.69 7.22
N ILE A 295 -2.46 -25.75 6.37
CA ILE A 295 -2.24 -25.97 4.94
C ILE A 295 -0.74 -26.05 4.69
N GLY A 296 -0.27 -27.22 4.27
CA GLY A 296 1.13 -27.48 3.95
C GLY A 296 1.65 -26.67 2.77
N GLY A 297 2.98 -26.61 2.65
CA GLY A 297 3.62 -25.84 1.58
C GLY A 297 3.30 -26.39 0.19
N ASN A 298 3.27 -25.50 -0.81
CA ASN A 298 3.00 -25.82 -2.21
C ASN A 298 1.66 -26.57 -2.46
N VAL A 299 0.73 -26.52 -1.52
CA VAL A 299 -0.62 -27.08 -1.67
C VAL A 299 -1.45 -26.20 -2.60
N TRP A 300 -2.19 -26.81 -3.53
CA TRP A 300 -3.14 -26.13 -4.41
C TRP A 300 -4.58 -26.46 -4.00
N LEU A 301 -5.32 -25.47 -3.47
CA LEU A 301 -6.67 -25.66 -2.95
C LEU A 301 -7.71 -24.86 -3.73
N THR A 302 -8.77 -25.55 -4.14
CA THR A 302 -9.96 -24.93 -4.77
C THR A 302 -11.28 -25.44 -4.19
N GLN A 303 -11.22 -26.12 -3.04
CA GLN A 303 -12.36 -26.63 -2.28
C GLN A 303 -12.17 -26.28 -0.81
N SER A 304 -13.27 -26.03 -0.10
CA SER A 304 -13.24 -25.73 1.32
C SER A 304 -12.73 -26.91 2.14
N VAL A 305 -12.13 -26.63 3.29
CA VAL A 305 -11.68 -27.64 4.25
C VAL A 305 -12.34 -27.38 5.61
N PRO A 306 -12.80 -28.43 6.32
CA PRO A 306 -13.44 -28.26 7.62
C PRO A 306 -12.42 -27.85 8.70
N PRO A 307 -12.87 -27.33 9.86
CA PRO A 307 -11.99 -26.98 10.97
C PRO A 307 -11.08 -28.12 11.43
N ASN A 308 -9.93 -27.78 11.99
CA ASN A 308 -8.90 -28.68 12.50
C ASN A 308 -8.36 -29.67 11.47
N SER A 309 -8.37 -29.31 10.19
CA SER A 309 -7.82 -30.13 9.11
C SER A 309 -6.31 -29.96 8.97
N SER A 310 -5.62 -31.02 8.54
CA SER A 310 -4.24 -30.94 8.07
C SER A 310 -4.18 -31.37 6.61
N VAL A 311 -3.88 -30.43 5.72
CA VAL A 311 -3.74 -30.69 4.28
C VAL A 311 -2.28 -30.64 3.91
N SER A 312 -1.76 -31.72 3.33
CA SER A 312 -0.38 -31.81 2.86
C SER A 312 -0.33 -32.17 1.37
N GLN A 313 0.82 -31.97 0.73
CA GLN A 313 1.02 -32.45 -0.63
C GLN A 313 0.95 -33.99 -0.68
N ALA A 314 0.54 -34.51 -1.84
CA ALA A 314 0.67 -35.94 -2.12
C ALA A 314 2.15 -36.36 -2.01
N GLN A 315 2.40 -37.54 -1.44
CA GLN A 315 3.75 -38.07 -1.34
C GLN A 315 4.27 -38.44 -2.73
N MET A 316 5.46 -37.94 -3.08
CA MET A 316 6.18 -38.41 -4.24
C MET A 316 6.58 -39.87 -4.01
N ARG A 317 6.19 -40.77 -4.92
CA ARG A 317 6.73 -42.14 -4.93
C ARG A 317 8.08 -42.08 -5.65
N SER A 318 9.15 -42.43 -4.94
CA SER A 318 10.44 -42.76 -5.54
C SER A 318 10.47 -44.26 -5.81
N ASP A 319 10.74 -44.64 -7.06
CA ASP A 319 10.97 -46.03 -7.46
C ASP A 319 12.23 -46.62 -6.79
#